data_AF-A0A6C0KRA7-F1
#
_entry.id   AF-A0A6C0KRA7-F1
#
_cell.length_a   1.000
_cell.length_b   1.000
_cell.length_c   1.000
_cell.angle_alpha   90.00
_cell.angle_beta   90.00
_cell.angle_gamma   90.00
#
_symmetry.space_group_name_H-M   'P 1'
#
loop_
_entity.id
_entity.type
_entity.pdbx_description
1 polymer ?
#
loop_
_entity_poly.entity_id
_entity_poly.type
_entity_poly.pdbx_seq_one_letter_code
_entity_poly.pdbx_strand_id
1 'polypeptide(L)'
;MSLASTVTMTELKKQAKARGIKGSANMTKVQLCKALGLKGNCMPFSRCLNYAPISNAMAAEHPFIQNLNCYNLPLQHIKYILGPCSFYQYNAFGRHFYLFGEAHLPLSRQMDHLSKENTVTFTAFVNSLVTQRPSKTYDLMFENVYFLSKDNDESAELLDVLNGSPTFSDINEKFRNCIKISERHACPYTNLRTHYVDYRWAMDPVVRQTKVRGEIVSLPPIAIRKKMKSLMTAGRVFKQISAIKNESLREALLDFFQRWLSSNTSGADPNGAGFKMVAIMDLYAIARIFREFDPTIDKGNKAFKGTSENVIYYAGNLHILRLVKFFNELGIQPTYSVTAGVDKYHCKSFLDINMRKTSFF
;
A
#
# COMPACT_ATOMS: atom_id res chain seq x y z
N MET A 1 32.64 -13.73 0.71
CA MET A 1 31.57 -14.23 1.61
C MET A 1 30.88 -15.39 0.92
N SER A 2 31.04 -16.60 1.45
CA SER A 2 30.51 -17.85 0.89
C SER A 2 28.98 -17.84 0.90
N LEU A 3 28.35 -18.22 -0.22
CA LEU A 3 26.91 -18.50 -0.31
C LEU A 3 26.57 -19.55 0.75
N ALA A 4 25.69 -19.20 1.70
CA ALA A 4 25.28 -20.10 2.77
C ALA A 4 24.65 -21.36 2.16
N SER A 5 25.35 -22.49 2.22
CA SER A 5 24.86 -23.76 1.72
C SER A 5 23.65 -24.21 2.53
N THR A 6 22.59 -24.61 1.82
CA THR A 6 21.33 -25.03 2.43
C THR A 6 21.54 -26.36 3.16
N VAL A 7 21.63 -26.34 4.50
CA VAL A 7 21.78 -27.57 5.28
C VAL A 7 20.50 -28.40 5.21
N THR A 8 20.62 -29.64 4.72
CA THR A 8 19.51 -30.59 4.56
C THR A 8 19.05 -31.13 5.92
N MET A 9 17.82 -31.66 5.99
CA MET A 9 17.31 -32.29 7.22
C MET A 9 18.20 -33.48 7.64
N THR A 10 18.68 -34.26 6.66
CA THR A 10 19.59 -35.40 6.89
C THR A 10 20.89 -34.95 7.56
N GLU A 11 21.46 -33.84 7.10
CA GLU A 11 22.71 -33.29 7.66
C GLU A 11 22.50 -32.76 9.09
N LEU A 12 21.36 -32.10 9.36
CA LEU A 12 21.00 -31.66 10.71
C LEU A 12 20.79 -32.84 11.68
N LYS A 13 20.12 -33.90 11.22
CA LYS A 13 19.95 -35.12 12.03
C LYS A 13 21.29 -35.81 12.31
N LYS A 14 22.18 -35.86 11.31
CA LYS A 14 23.54 -36.40 11.45
C LYS A 14 24.35 -35.59 12.47
N GLN A 15 24.32 -34.26 12.38
CA GLN A 15 24.98 -33.38 13.35
C GLN A 15 24.38 -33.51 14.75
N ALA A 16 23.06 -33.63 14.87
CA ALA A 16 22.40 -33.78 16.17
C ALA A 16 22.70 -35.12 16.84
N LYS A 17 22.74 -36.21 16.05
CA LYS A 17 23.19 -37.53 16.51
C LYS A 17 24.64 -37.48 16.97
N ALA A 18 25.52 -36.83 16.21
CA ALA A 18 26.94 -36.68 16.56
C ALA A 18 27.15 -35.90 17.87
N ARG A 19 26.24 -34.99 18.22
CA ARG A 19 26.26 -34.23 19.50
C ARG A 19 25.49 -34.88 20.64
N GLY A 20 25.02 -36.12 20.48
CA GLY A 20 24.30 -36.84 21.54
C GLY A 20 22.92 -36.27 21.88
N ILE A 21 22.29 -35.52 20.97
CA ILE A 21 20.95 -34.96 21.18
C ILE A 21 19.93 -36.11 21.06
N LYS A 22 19.45 -36.59 22.23
CA LYS A 22 18.45 -37.66 22.33
C LYS A 22 17.14 -37.24 21.66
N GLY A 23 16.50 -38.17 20.94
CA GLY A 23 15.23 -37.93 20.24
C GLY A 23 15.35 -37.18 18.90
N SER A 24 16.58 -36.90 18.43
CA SER A 24 16.83 -36.16 17.17
C SER A 24 16.20 -36.77 15.91
N ALA A 25 15.92 -38.08 15.90
CA ALA A 25 15.23 -38.73 14.78
C ALA A 25 13.80 -38.20 14.55
N ASN A 26 13.12 -37.81 15.64
CA ASN A 26 11.72 -37.35 15.64
C ASN A 26 11.60 -35.83 15.76
N MET A 27 12.71 -35.12 15.91
CA MET A 27 12.72 -33.67 15.99
C MET A 27 12.48 -33.04 14.61
N THR A 28 11.66 -32.00 14.59
CA THR A 28 11.49 -31.11 13.44
C THR A 28 12.79 -30.34 13.13
N LYS A 29 12.89 -29.75 11.93
CA LYS A 29 14.08 -28.95 11.53
C LYS A 29 14.39 -27.86 12.55
N VAL A 30 13.35 -27.17 13.05
CA VAL A 30 13.48 -26.07 14.01
C VAL A 30 13.99 -26.56 15.36
N GLN A 31 13.46 -27.70 15.85
CA GLN A 31 13.93 -28.31 17.10
C GLN A 31 15.39 -28.76 17.00
N LEU A 32 15.78 -29.40 15.89
CA LEU A 32 17.17 -29.80 15.64
C LEU A 32 18.12 -28.60 15.63
N CYS A 33 17.74 -27.55 14.91
CA CYS A 33 18.54 -26.33 14.82
C CYS A 33 18.71 -25.60 16.15
N LYS A 34 17.65 -25.54 16.96
CA LYS A 34 17.70 -24.98 18.31
C LYS A 34 18.60 -25.82 19.21
N ALA A 35 18.46 -27.14 19.18
CA ALA A 35 19.28 -28.07 19.96
C ALA A 35 20.75 -28.07 19.53
N LEU A 36 21.04 -27.77 18.25
CA LEU A 36 22.40 -27.62 17.71
C LEU A 36 23.02 -26.23 17.94
N GLY A 37 22.30 -25.28 18.52
CA GLY A 37 22.78 -23.90 18.72
C GLY A 37 23.03 -23.13 17.41
N LEU A 38 22.43 -23.57 16.30
CA LEU A 38 22.59 -22.95 14.98
C LEU A 38 21.72 -21.69 14.88
N LYS A 39 22.22 -20.57 15.41
CA LYS A 39 21.60 -19.25 15.22
C LYS A 39 21.75 -18.83 13.75
N GLY A 40 20.65 -18.49 13.08
CA GLY A 40 20.65 -17.92 11.72
C GLY A 40 20.69 -18.91 10.54
N ASN A 41 21.45 -20.01 10.61
CA ASN A 41 21.67 -20.94 9.48
C ASN A 41 20.55 -21.95 9.23
N CYS A 42 19.46 -21.80 9.98
CA CYS A 42 18.44 -22.83 10.14
C CYS A 42 17.03 -22.31 9.89
N MET A 43 16.89 -21.17 9.20
CA MET A 43 15.59 -20.75 8.73
C MET A 43 15.21 -21.58 7.50
N PRO A 44 14.26 -22.52 7.61
CA PRO A 44 13.73 -23.26 6.47
C PRO A 44 13.01 -22.30 5.52
N PHE A 45 12.49 -22.79 4.40
CA PHE A 45 11.36 -22.20 3.67
C PHE A 45 10.17 -21.79 4.60
N SER A 46 10.19 -22.14 5.89
CA SER A 46 9.31 -21.68 6.96
C SER A 46 9.68 -20.29 7.52
N ARG A 47 10.21 -19.38 6.70
CA ARG A 47 10.47 -17.98 7.09
C ARG A 47 9.18 -17.14 7.25
N CYS A 48 8.04 -17.75 6.97
CA CYS A 48 6.74 -17.15 7.13
C CYS A 48 6.28 -17.29 8.58
N LEU A 49 6.08 -16.16 9.26
CA LEU A 49 5.57 -16.20 10.64
C LEU A 49 4.11 -16.66 10.70
N ASN A 50 3.34 -16.55 9.61
CA ASN A 50 1.95 -17.02 9.47
C ASN A 50 1.61 -17.30 8.00
N TYR A 51 0.66 -18.20 7.76
CA TYR A 51 0.14 -18.59 6.44
C TYR A 51 -1.38 -18.33 6.37
N ALA A 52 -1.88 -17.95 5.19
CA ALA A 52 -3.32 -17.94 4.87
C ALA A 52 -3.51 -18.06 3.34
N PRO A 53 -4.72 -18.37 2.86
CA PRO A 53 -5.00 -18.47 1.44
C PRO A 53 -4.86 -17.11 0.75
N ILE A 54 -4.26 -17.10 -0.45
CA ILE A 54 -4.31 -15.95 -1.37
C ILE A 54 -5.63 -16.02 -2.14
N SER A 55 -6.19 -14.86 -2.52
CA SER A 55 -7.38 -14.81 -3.36
C SER A 55 -7.19 -15.58 -4.68
N ASN A 56 -8.20 -16.35 -5.09
CA ASN A 56 -8.14 -17.23 -6.25
C ASN A 56 -7.88 -16.48 -7.58
N ALA A 57 -8.16 -15.17 -7.64
CA ALA A 57 -7.99 -14.36 -8.85
C ALA A 57 -6.51 -14.14 -9.23
N MET A 58 -5.63 -13.76 -8.28
CA MET A 58 -4.18 -13.66 -8.56
C MET A 58 -3.54 -15.01 -8.79
N ALA A 59 -4.05 -16.01 -8.07
CA ALA A 59 -3.58 -17.37 -8.13
C ALA A 59 -3.78 -17.94 -9.55
N ALA A 60 -4.91 -17.68 -10.21
CA ALA A 60 -5.24 -18.23 -11.52
C ALA A 60 -4.24 -17.86 -12.64
N GLU A 61 -3.67 -16.65 -12.60
CA GLU A 61 -2.81 -16.16 -13.68
C GLU A 61 -1.32 -16.50 -13.51
N HIS A 62 -0.86 -16.79 -12.28
CA HIS A 62 0.56 -17.02 -12.01
C HIS A 62 0.80 -18.14 -10.97
N PRO A 63 1.30 -19.33 -11.39
CA PRO A 63 1.59 -20.47 -10.52
C PRO A 63 2.55 -20.16 -9.35
N PHE A 64 3.43 -19.16 -9.52
CA PHE A 64 4.31 -18.68 -8.45
C PHE A 64 3.52 -18.02 -7.31
N ILE A 65 2.47 -17.26 -7.63
CA ILE A 65 1.63 -16.55 -6.65
C ILE A 65 0.76 -17.53 -5.88
N GLN A 66 0.22 -18.57 -6.52
CA GLN A 66 -0.52 -19.66 -5.84
C GLN A 66 0.22 -20.27 -4.65
N ASN A 67 1.54 -20.13 -4.68
CA ASN A 67 2.49 -20.78 -3.82
C ASN A 67 3.15 -19.82 -2.81
N LEU A 68 2.81 -18.53 -2.85
CA LEU A 68 3.31 -17.46 -1.97
C LEU A 68 2.47 -17.34 -0.69
N ASN A 69 2.44 -18.37 0.14
CA ASN A 69 1.56 -18.37 1.32
C ASN A 69 2.08 -17.49 2.50
N CYS A 70 3.05 -16.59 2.27
CA CYS A 70 3.80 -15.90 3.33
C CYS A 70 3.19 -14.57 3.75
N TYR A 71 2.59 -14.47 4.95
CA TYR A 71 2.08 -13.20 5.46
C TYR A 71 3.14 -12.30 6.08
N ASN A 72 4.24 -12.89 6.53
CA ASN A 72 5.25 -12.21 7.33
C ASN A 72 6.63 -12.75 6.96
N LEU A 73 7.39 -11.99 6.16
CA LEU A 73 8.78 -12.29 5.84
C LEU A 73 9.69 -11.33 6.60
N PRO A 74 10.81 -11.77 7.21
CA PRO A 74 11.75 -10.85 7.85
C PRO A 74 12.17 -9.75 6.87
N LEU A 75 12.08 -8.49 7.29
CA LEU A 75 12.28 -7.34 6.38
C LEU A 75 13.62 -7.40 5.63
N GLN A 76 14.68 -7.88 6.29
CA GLN A 76 16.02 -8.04 5.70
C GLN A 76 16.11 -9.07 4.57
N HIS A 77 15.10 -9.92 4.40
CA HIS A 77 15.05 -10.92 3.33
C HIS A 77 14.18 -10.49 2.16
N ILE A 78 13.33 -9.48 2.34
CA ILE A 78 12.49 -8.97 1.26
C ILE A 78 13.40 -8.32 0.22
N LYS A 79 13.36 -8.84 -1.00
CA LYS A 79 13.99 -8.25 -2.18
C LYS A 79 12.92 -7.84 -3.20
N TYR A 80 11.82 -8.56 -3.26
CA TYR A 80 10.74 -8.30 -4.21
C TYR A 80 9.40 -8.04 -3.51
N ILE A 81 8.71 -6.99 -3.93
CA ILE A 81 7.34 -6.68 -3.48
C ILE A 81 6.41 -6.74 -4.69
N LEU A 82 5.46 -7.68 -4.69
CA LEU A 82 4.43 -7.81 -5.72
C LEU A 82 3.30 -6.80 -5.51
N GLY A 83 2.79 -6.24 -6.61
CA GLY A 83 1.77 -5.19 -6.64
C GLY A 83 2.33 -3.88 -7.18
N PRO A 84 3.16 -3.17 -6.42
CA PRO A 84 3.71 -1.89 -6.85
C PRO A 84 4.73 -2.05 -7.97
N CYS A 85 4.86 -0.98 -8.73
CA CYS A 85 5.74 -0.84 -9.87
C CYS A 85 6.62 0.42 -9.78
N SER A 86 6.32 1.33 -8.85
CA SER A 86 7.23 2.39 -8.44
C SER A 86 7.30 2.51 -6.91
N PHE A 87 8.44 3.00 -6.43
CA PHE A 87 8.68 3.30 -5.02
C PHE A 87 9.50 4.57 -4.88
N TYR A 88 9.07 5.45 -3.98
CA TYR A 88 9.79 6.66 -3.60
C TYR A 88 9.81 6.79 -2.08
N GLN A 89 10.98 7.10 -1.53
CA GLN A 89 11.19 7.32 -0.12
C GLN A 89 11.63 8.75 0.13
N TYR A 90 10.91 9.48 0.98
CA TYR A 90 11.25 10.83 1.41
C TYR A 90 11.45 10.88 2.92
N ASN A 91 12.31 11.80 3.36
CA ASN A 91 12.38 12.24 4.76
C ASN A 91 12.09 13.73 4.79
N ALA A 92 10.93 14.11 5.31
CA ALA A 92 10.49 15.49 5.33
C ALA A 92 9.60 15.76 6.54
N PHE A 93 9.62 16.99 7.05
CA PHE A 93 8.74 17.42 8.15
C PHE A 93 8.77 16.49 9.38
N GLY A 94 9.94 15.90 9.68
CA GLY A 94 10.12 14.95 10.78
C GLY A 94 9.47 13.59 10.57
N ARG A 95 9.17 13.19 9.32
CA ARG A 95 8.47 11.96 8.98
C ARG A 95 9.11 11.25 7.79
N HIS A 96 8.94 9.94 7.75
CA HIS A 96 9.27 9.12 6.58
C HIS A 96 8.04 8.93 5.71
N PHE A 97 8.15 9.24 4.41
CA PHE A 97 7.10 8.97 3.43
C PHE A 97 7.54 7.88 2.46
N TYR A 98 6.70 6.88 2.28
CA TYR A 98 6.92 5.71 1.44
C TYR A 98 5.79 5.64 0.41
N LEU A 99 6.09 6.08 -0.81
CA LEU A 99 5.10 6.18 -1.88
C LEU A 99 5.24 4.99 -2.81
N PHE A 100 4.19 4.19 -2.95
CA PHE A 100 4.15 2.98 -3.75
C PHE A 100 3.12 3.12 -4.87
N GLY A 101 3.58 3.12 -6.13
CA GLY A 101 2.74 3.27 -7.31
C GLY A 101 2.37 1.94 -7.90
N GLU A 102 1.10 1.76 -8.27
CA GLU A 102 0.52 0.52 -8.80
C GLU A 102 0.16 0.69 -10.29
N ALA A 103 0.32 -0.37 -11.10
CA ALA A 103 0.21 -0.30 -12.56
C ALA A 103 -1.14 -0.78 -13.15
N HIS A 104 -2.05 -1.28 -12.30
CA HIS A 104 -3.32 -1.93 -12.61
C HIS A 104 -3.27 -3.11 -13.60
N LEU A 105 -2.08 -3.52 -14.05
CA LEU A 105 -1.91 -4.53 -15.10
C LEU A 105 -1.25 -5.82 -14.58
N PRO A 106 -1.57 -6.98 -15.19
CA PRO A 106 -1.07 -8.27 -14.77
C PRO A 106 0.45 -8.35 -14.90
N LEU A 107 1.06 -9.18 -14.05
CA LEU A 107 2.51 -9.31 -13.97
C LEU A 107 3.07 -9.85 -15.29
N SER A 108 4.15 -9.24 -15.79
CA SER A 108 4.83 -9.77 -16.96
C SER A 108 5.39 -11.18 -16.68
N ARG A 109 5.47 -12.01 -17.74
CA ARG A 109 5.89 -13.42 -17.65
C ARG A 109 7.35 -13.63 -17.18
N GLN A 110 8.17 -12.59 -17.11
CA GLN A 110 9.58 -12.71 -16.70
C GLN A 110 9.72 -12.68 -15.17
N MET A 111 9.60 -13.86 -14.55
CA MET A 111 9.66 -14.05 -13.08
C MET A 111 10.83 -14.91 -12.61
N ASP A 112 11.81 -15.19 -13.46
CA ASP A 112 12.84 -16.23 -13.22
C ASP A 112 13.73 -15.98 -11.99
N HIS A 113 13.71 -14.78 -11.42
CA HIS A 113 14.49 -14.38 -10.24
C HIS A 113 13.65 -14.23 -8.95
N LEU A 114 12.34 -14.40 -9.04
CA LEU A 114 11.45 -14.35 -7.88
C LEU A 114 11.50 -15.68 -7.13
N SER A 115 11.62 -15.62 -5.80
CA SER A 115 11.60 -16.81 -4.94
C SER A 115 10.74 -16.58 -3.70
N LYS A 116 10.20 -17.63 -3.10
CA LYS A 116 9.35 -17.50 -1.89
C LYS A 116 10.13 -16.96 -0.68
N GLU A 117 11.46 -17.07 -0.71
CA GLU A 117 12.34 -16.67 0.37
C GLU A 117 12.60 -15.16 0.38
N ASN A 118 12.35 -14.49 -0.74
CA ASN A 118 12.69 -13.08 -0.93
C ASN A 118 11.55 -12.23 -1.53
N THR A 119 10.39 -12.84 -1.83
CA THR A 119 9.25 -12.18 -2.48
C THR A 119 8.03 -12.19 -1.56
N VAL A 120 7.33 -11.05 -1.48
CA VAL A 120 6.05 -10.90 -0.74
C VAL A 120 5.08 -10.05 -1.55
N THR A 121 3.78 -10.19 -1.30
CA THR A 121 2.80 -9.19 -1.76
C THR A 121 2.96 -7.89 -0.98
N PHE A 122 2.51 -6.76 -1.52
CA PHE A 122 2.53 -5.49 -0.79
C PHE A 122 1.75 -5.56 0.54
N THR A 123 0.60 -6.22 0.57
CA THR A 123 -0.18 -6.41 1.80
C THR A 123 0.63 -7.18 2.85
N ALA A 124 1.31 -8.27 2.44
CA ALA A 124 2.19 -9.04 3.32
C ALA A 124 3.43 -8.24 3.75
N PHE A 125 3.97 -7.38 2.87
CA PHE A 125 5.05 -6.45 3.20
C PHE A 125 4.63 -5.49 4.32
N VAL A 126 3.48 -4.82 4.20
CA VAL A 126 2.99 -3.91 5.24
C VAL A 126 2.73 -4.67 6.55
N ASN A 127 2.13 -5.86 6.48
CA ASN A 127 1.94 -6.72 7.66
C ASN A 127 3.28 -7.08 8.34
N SER A 128 4.29 -7.44 7.53
CA SER A 128 5.64 -7.73 8.01
C SER A 128 6.25 -6.54 8.73
N LEU A 129 6.10 -5.34 8.15
CA LEU A 129 6.62 -4.09 8.68
C LEU A 129 6.01 -3.75 10.05
N VAL A 130 4.68 -3.72 10.15
CA VAL A 130 4.00 -3.35 11.40
C VAL A 130 4.20 -4.38 12.51
N THR A 131 4.28 -5.66 12.16
CA THR A 131 4.49 -6.76 13.11
C THR A 131 5.92 -6.75 13.68
N GLN A 132 6.92 -6.50 12.83
CA GLN A 132 8.33 -6.58 13.24
C GLN A 132 8.85 -5.29 13.90
N ARG A 133 8.13 -4.17 13.74
CA ARG A 133 8.52 -2.86 14.29
C ARG A 133 7.42 -2.26 15.18
N PRO A 134 7.05 -2.92 16.30
CA PRO A 134 5.95 -2.47 17.16
C PRO A 134 6.20 -1.12 17.83
N SER A 135 7.46 -0.66 17.94
CA SER A 135 7.83 0.65 18.49
C SER A 135 7.67 1.81 17.52
N LYS A 136 7.46 1.54 16.22
CA LYS A 136 7.33 2.53 15.16
C LYS A 136 5.86 2.70 14.80
N THR A 137 5.44 3.93 14.55
CA THR A 137 4.05 4.25 14.16
C THR A 137 3.92 4.36 12.65
N TYR A 138 2.80 3.87 12.11
CA TYR A 138 2.52 3.81 10.67
C TYR A 138 1.13 4.35 10.33
N ASP A 139 1.06 5.23 9.33
CA ASP A 139 -0.16 5.58 8.62
C ASP A 139 -0.16 4.88 7.25
N LEU A 140 -0.97 3.84 7.08
CA LEU A 140 -1.22 3.24 5.77
C LEU A 140 -2.37 3.98 5.09
N MET A 141 -2.03 4.75 4.07
CA MET A 141 -2.95 5.44 3.19
C MET A 141 -3.04 4.65 1.89
N PHE A 142 -4.24 4.40 1.40
CA PHE A 142 -4.39 3.75 0.12
C PHE A 142 -5.58 4.25 -0.67
N GLU A 143 -5.39 4.30 -1.98
CA GLU A 143 -6.48 4.44 -2.93
C GLU A 143 -7.35 3.19 -2.82
N ASN A 144 -8.67 3.34 -2.88
CA ASN A 144 -9.54 2.19 -2.90
C ASN A 144 -10.60 2.36 -3.97
N VAL A 145 -10.53 1.50 -4.97
CA VAL A 145 -11.43 1.53 -6.11
C VAL A 145 -12.79 0.86 -5.78
N TYR A 146 -12.88 0.07 -4.71
CA TYR A 146 -14.02 -0.83 -4.47
C TYR A 146 -14.46 -0.91 -2.99
N PHE A 147 -15.30 0.04 -2.57
CA PHE A 147 -16.38 -0.25 -1.63
C PHE A 147 -17.70 0.11 -2.30
N LEU A 148 -18.24 -0.83 -3.06
CA LEU A 148 -19.65 -0.84 -3.41
C LEU A 148 -20.27 -2.09 -2.80
N SER A 149 -21.43 -1.83 -2.20
CA SER A 149 -22.34 -2.69 -1.48
C SER A 149 -22.35 -4.14 -1.96
N LYS A 150 -22.10 -5.07 -1.03
CA LYS A 150 -22.60 -6.45 -1.17
C LYS A 150 -24.13 -6.51 -1.30
N ASP A 151 -24.81 -5.39 -1.04
CA ASP A 151 -26.26 -5.33 -1.01
C ASP A 151 -26.93 -5.14 -2.39
N ASN A 152 -26.17 -4.97 -3.48
CA ASN A 152 -26.71 -4.93 -4.84
C ASN A 152 -25.99 -5.96 -5.73
N ASP A 153 -26.67 -7.05 -6.08
CA ASP A 153 -26.14 -8.19 -6.86
C ASP A 153 -25.54 -7.78 -8.22
N GLU A 154 -26.06 -6.74 -8.88
CA GLU A 154 -25.50 -6.23 -10.15
C GLU A 154 -24.09 -5.62 -10.02
N SER A 155 -23.69 -5.24 -8.81
CA SER A 155 -22.32 -4.75 -8.56
C SER A 155 -21.30 -5.89 -8.62
N ALA A 156 -21.72 -7.13 -8.34
CA ALA A 156 -20.84 -8.29 -8.23
C ALA A 156 -20.30 -8.75 -9.60
N GLU A 157 -21.10 -8.69 -10.66
CA GLU A 157 -20.62 -9.01 -12.03
C GLU A 157 -19.68 -7.94 -12.58
N LEU A 158 -19.93 -6.66 -12.29
CA LEU A 158 -19.01 -5.58 -12.68
C LEU A 158 -17.70 -5.63 -11.87
N LEU A 159 -17.75 -6.16 -10.64
CA LEU A 159 -16.60 -6.40 -9.77
C LEU A 159 -15.67 -7.50 -10.32
N ASP A 160 -16.21 -8.53 -10.97
CA ASP A 160 -15.43 -9.60 -11.62
C ASP A 160 -14.78 -9.13 -12.93
N VAL A 161 -15.47 -8.31 -13.73
CA VAL A 161 -14.94 -7.80 -15.02
C VAL A 161 -13.94 -6.65 -14.82
N LEU A 162 -14.07 -5.86 -13.75
CA LEU A 162 -13.16 -4.77 -13.41
C LEU A 162 -12.14 -5.14 -12.33
N ASN A 163 -11.87 -6.45 -12.14
CA ASN A 163 -10.86 -7.06 -11.26
C ASN A 163 -9.76 -6.06 -10.87
N GLY A 164 -10.07 -5.27 -9.84
CA GLY A 164 -9.22 -4.20 -9.35
C GLY A 164 -7.90 -4.82 -8.92
N SER A 165 -6.82 -4.04 -8.96
CA SER A 165 -5.51 -4.50 -8.49
C SER A 165 -5.71 -5.34 -7.21
N PRO A 166 -5.45 -6.66 -7.26
CA PRO A 166 -5.86 -7.59 -6.22
C PRO A 166 -5.24 -7.24 -4.87
N THR A 167 -4.13 -6.52 -4.90
CA THR A 167 -3.52 -5.86 -3.76
C THR A 167 -4.48 -4.98 -2.96
N PHE A 168 -5.34 -4.18 -3.59
CA PHE A 168 -6.31 -3.33 -2.87
C PHE A 168 -7.35 -4.16 -2.11
N SER A 169 -7.83 -5.25 -2.71
CA SER A 169 -8.73 -6.20 -2.07
C SER A 169 -8.05 -6.88 -0.88
N ASP A 170 -6.80 -7.32 -1.05
CA ASP A 170 -6.01 -7.92 0.02
C ASP A 170 -5.76 -6.95 1.18
N ILE A 171 -5.46 -5.67 0.92
CA ILE A 171 -5.34 -4.64 1.95
C ILE A 171 -6.65 -4.52 2.73
N ASN A 172 -7.78 -4.47 2.03
CA ASN A 172 -9.10 -4.34 2.64
C ASN A 172 -9.45 -5.51 3.53
N GLU A 173 -9.19 -6.74 3.08
CA GLU A 173 -9.44 -7.94 3.86
C GLU A 173 -8.51 -8.02 5.07
N LYS A 174 -7.19 -7.86 4.85
CA LYS A 174 -6.17 -8.02 5.89
C LYS A 174 -6.29 -6.97 6.99
N PHE A 175 -6.55 -5.72 6.61
CA PHE A 175 -6.61 -4.60 7.54
C PHE A 175 -8.05 -4.16 7.84
N ARG A 176 -9.07 -4.97 7.52
CA ARG A 176 -10.50 -4.65 7.67
C ARG A 176 -10.83 -3.99 9.00
N ASN A 177 -10.43 -4.64 10.10
CA ASN A 177 -10.68 -4.13 11.45
C ASN A 177 -9.96 -2.80 11.69
N CYS A 178 -8.78 -2.58 11.12
CA CYS A 178 -8.03 -1.33 11.30
C CYS A 178 -8.60 -0.17 10.49
N ILE A 179 -9.30 -0.48 9.39
CA ILE A 179 -9.86 0.54 8.51
C ILE A 179 -11.27 0.95 8.94
N LYS A 180 -12.16 0.00 9.19
CA LYS A 180 -13.56 0.28 9.57
C LYS A 180 -13.63 0.89 10.96
N ILE A 181 -14.22 2.08 11.08
CA ILE A 181 -14.32 2.81 12.35
C ILE A 181 -15.05 1.98 13.42
N SER A 182 -16.12 1.28 13.04
CA SER A 182 -16.90 0.41 13.94
C SER A 182 -16.13 -0.81 14.43
N GLU A 183 -15.20 -1.34 13.63
CA GLU A 183 -14.43 -2.57 13.92
C GLU A 183 -13.02 -2.26 14.48
N ARG A 184 -12.65 -0.98 14.60
CA ARG A 184 -11.28 -0.54 14.96
C ARG A 184 -10.81 -0.95 16.35
N HIS A 185 -11.72 -1.16 17.29
CA HIS A 185 -11.40 -1.73 18.59
C HIS A 185 -10.82 -3.16 18.50
N ALA A 186 -11.10 -3.87 17.41
CA ALA A 186 -10.61 -5.22 17.11
C ALA A 186 -9.40 -5.22 16.15
N CYS A 187 -8.80 -4.07 15.86
CA CYS A 187 -7.55 -4.01 15.09
C CYS A 187 -6.40 -4.60 15.93
N PRO A 188 -5.66 -5.62 15.41
CA PRO A 188 -4.60 -6.26 16.17
C PRO A 188 -3.30 -5.43 16.22
N TYR A 189 -3.20 -4.35 15.42
CA TYR A 189 -2.01 -3.51 15.32
C TYR A 189 -2.24 -2.19 16.06
N THR A 190 -1.60 -2.02 17.22
CA THR A 190 -1.67 -0.78 18.00
C THR A 190 -0.85 0.35 17.39
N ASN A 191 0.13 0.01 16.55
CA ASN A 191 1.06 0.93 15.90
C ASN A 191 0.71 1.25 14.44
N LEU A 192 -0.48 0.86 13.97
CA LEU A 192 -0.96 1.10 12.61
C LEU A 192 -2.29 1.85 12.62
N ARG A 193 -2.37 2.89 11.79
CA ARG A 193 -3.63 3.51 11.37
C ARG A 193 -3.81 3.35 9.89
N THR A 194 -5.02 2.98 9.50
CA THR A 194 -5.33 2.79 8.09
C THR A 194 -6.35 3.82 7.61
N HIS A 195 -6.14 4.32 6.39
CA HIS A 195 -6.87 5.44 5.82
C HIS A 195 -7.23 5.19 4.36
N TYR A 196 -8.53 5.25 4.07
CA TYR A 196 -9.01 5.47 2.71
C TYR A 196 -8.74 6.91 2.29
N VAL A 197 -8.07 7.07 1.15
CA VAL A 197 -7.86 8.38 0.53
C VAL A 197 -8.65 8.60 -0.75
N ASP A 198 -9.41 7.61 -1.22
CA ASP A 198 -10.31 7.81 -2.35
C ASP A 198 -11.53 8.66 -1.93
N TYR A 199 -11.55 9.91 -2.40
CA TYR A 199 -12.63 10.85 -2.12
C TYR A 199 -13.80 10.73 -3.10
N ARG A 200 -13.64 10.03 -4.25
CA ARG A 200 -14.66 9.92 -5.30
C ARG A 200 -15.97 9.35 -4.76
N TRP A 201 -15.91 8.46 -3.77
CA TRP A 201 -17.09 7.87 -3.14
C TRP A 201 -17.95 8.88 -2.36
N ALA A 202 -17.30 9.85 -1.70
CA ALA A 202 -17.99 10.87 -0.91
C ALA A 202 -18.69 11.92 -1.80
N MET A 203 -18.49 11.85 -3.12
CA MET A 203 -18.86 12.89 -4.09
C MET A 203 -20.16 12.60 -4.86
N ASP A 204 -21.13 11.92 -4.23
CA ASP A 204 -22.57 11.85 -4.58
C ASP A 204 -23.04 10.61 -5.39
N PRO A 205 -24.14 9.92 -4.98
CA PRO A 205 -24.78 8.82 -5.73
C PRO A 205 -25.26 9.15 -7.15
N VAL A 206 -25.41 10.42 -7.54
CA VAL A 206 -25.81 10.79 -8.92
C VAL A 206 -24.79 10.33 -9.98
N VAL A 207 -23.49 10.34 -9.66
CA VAL A 207 -22.44 9.80 -10.54
C VAL A 207 -22.50 8.26 -10.60
N ARG A 208 -23.05 7.61 -9.57
CA ARG A 208 -23.26 6.15 -9.55
C ARG A 208 -24.42 5.75 -10.47
N GLN A 209 -25.54 6.47 -10.42
CA GLN A 209 -26.71 6.15 -11.26
C GLN A 209 -26.44 6.34 -12.76
N THR A 210 -25.58 7.29 -13.15
CA THR A 210 -25.21 7.50 -14.56
C THR A 210 -24.27 6.42 -15.10
N LYS A 211 -23.32 5.92 -14.29
CA LYS A 211 -22.46 4.79 -14.69
C LYS A 211 -23.22 3.46 -14.80
N VAL A 212 -24.21 3.23 -13.95
CA VAL A 212 -25.01 1.99 -13.95
C VAL A 212 -25.89 1.85 -15.20
N ARG A 213 -26.25 2.96 -15.87
CA ARG A 213 -27.11 2.95 -17.07
C ARG A 213 -26.39 3.01 -18.42
N GLY A 214 -25.06 2.91 -18.45
CA GLY A 214 -24.28 2.93 -19.71
C GLY A 214 -24.24 4.28 -20.45
N GLU A 215 -25.01 5.28 -20.02
CA GLU A 215 -24.99 6.64 -20.58
C GLU A 215 -23.96 7.51 -19.84
N ILE A 216 -22.82 7.77 -20.49
CA ILE A 216 -21.88 8.81 -20.05
C ILE A 216 -22.52 10.17 -20.33
N VAL A 217 -23.37 10.64 -19.41
CA VAL A 217 -23.89 12.01 -19.46
C VAL A 217 -22.74 12.95 -19.08
N SER A 218 -22.19 13.64 -20.07
CA SER A 218 -21.24 14.73 -19.82
C SER A 218 -21.97 15.85 -19.08
N LEU A 219 -21.62 16.06 -17.81
CA LEU A 219 -22.14 17.21 -17.08
C LEU A 219 -21.63 18.49 -17.75
N PRO A 220 -22.49 19.49 -18.02
CA PRO A 220 -22.03 20.73 -18.63
C PRO A 220 -20.94 21.39 -17.77
N PRO A 221 -19.89 21.99 -18.37
CA PRO A 221 -18.74 22.56 -17.65
C PRO A 221 -19.07 23.52 -16.50
N ILE A 222 -20.20 24.23 -16.60
CA ILE A 222 -20.71 25.16 -15.58
C ILE A 222 -21.17 24.41 -14.32
N ALA A 223 -21.85 23.27 -14.47
CA ALA A 223 -22.26 22.42 -13.36
C ALA A 223 -21.05 21.78 -12.66
N ILE A 224 -20.03 21.37 -13.43
CA ILE A 224 -18.76 20.87 -12.88
C ILE A 224 -18.05 21.96 -12.09
N ARG A 225 -17.97 23.19 -12.59
CA ARG A 225 -17.31 24.31 -11.88
C ARG A 225 -18.03 24.66 -10.57
N LYS A 226 -19.37 24.69 -10.58
CA LYS A 226 -20.19 24.92 -9.37
C LYS A 226 -20.06 23.77 -8.37
N LYS A 227 -20.03 22.51 -8.84
CA LYS A 227 -19.81 21.32 -7.99
C LYS A 227 -18.38 21.31 -7.44
N MET A 228 -17.35 21.60 -8.24
CA MET A 228 -15.97 21.72 -7.76
C MET A 228 -15.81 22.81 -6.71
N LYS A 229 -16.41 24.00 -6.94
CA LYS A 229 -16.46 25.04 -5.91
C LYS A 229 -17.17 24.52 -4.65
N SER A 230 -18.32 23.87 -4.81
CA SER A 230 -19.05 23.21 -3.72
C SER A 230 -18.25 22.12 -3.00
N LEU A 231 -17.33 21.43 -3.69
CA LEU A 231 -16.50 20.33 -3.21
C LEU A 231 -15.22 20.83 -2.52
N MET A 232 -14.65 21.92 -3.02
CA MET A 232 -13.61 22.67 -2.29
C MET A 232 -14.18 23.33 -1.04
N THR A 233 -15.44 23.79 -1.10
CA THR A 233 -16.19 24.24 0.09
C THR A 233 -16.82 23.08 0.87
N ALA A 234 -16.81 21.86 0.34
CA ALA A 234 -17.33 20.70 1.06
C ALA A 234 -16.34 20.47 2.20
N GLY A 235 -16.82 20.70 3.42
CA GLY A 235 -15.96 20.89 4.59
C GLY A 235 -14.95 19.78 4.84
N ARG A 236 -15.07 18.59 4.22
CA ARG A 236 -14.14 17.48 4.43
C ARG A 236 -12.75 17.68 3.82
N VAL A 237 -12.62 18.15 2.57
CA VAL A 237 -11.31 18.42 1.94
C VAL A 237 -10.66 19.62 2.62
N PHE A 238 -11.41 20.70 2.77
CA PHE A 238 -10.94 21.90 3.47
C PHE A 238 -10.51 21.57 4.91
N LYS A 239 -11.29 20.76 5.65
CA LYS A 239 -10.89 20.28 6.99
C LYS A 239 -9.61 19.45 6.98
N GLN A 240 -9.27 18.72 5.91
CA GLN A 240 -7.96 18.07 5.84
C GLN A 240 -6.84 19.11 5.65
N ILE A 241 -7.03 20.06 4.75
CA ILE A 241 -6.06 21.12 4.46
C ILE A 241 -5.83 22.02 5.68
N SER A 242 -6.91 22.47 6.33
CA SER A 242 -6.85 23.26 7.57
C SER A 242 -6.25 22.49 8.76
N ALA A 243 -6.20 21.15 8.70
CA ALA A 243 -5.54 20.33 9.71
C ALA A 243 -4.03 20.16 9.48
N ILE A 244 -3.48 20.74 8.42
CA ILE A 244 -2.03 20.88 8.22
C ILE A 244 -1.57 22.07 9.06
N LYS A 245 -0.78 21.82 10.11
CA LYS A 245 -0.31 22.89 11.01
C LYS A 245 0.78 23.75 10.38
N ASN A 246 1.61 23.17 9.51
CA ASN A 246 2.63 23.92 8.78
C ASN A 246 1.96 24.80 7.72
N GLU A 247 1.91 26.11 7.98
CA GLU A 247 1.27 27.10 7.11
C GLU A 247 1.92 27.16 5.73
N SER A 248 3.25 27.21 5.64
CA SER A 248 3.96 27.24 4.34
C SER A 248 3.64 26.01 3.48
N LEU A 249 3.55 24.82 4.10
CA LEU A 249 3.16 23.59 3.41
C LEU A 249 1.70 23.62 2.95
N ARG A 250 0.81 24.18 3.78
CA ARG A 250 -0.61 24.35 3.46
C ARG A 250 -0.79 25.28 2.25
N GLU A 251 -0.12 26.43 2.25
CA GLU A 251 -0.17 27.38 1.12
C GLU A 251 0.44 26.77 -0.14
N ALA A 252 1.60 26.11 -0.02
CA ALA A 252 2.22 25.44 -1.16
C ALA A 252 1.32 24.35 -1.79
N LEU A 253 0.55 23.62 -0.96
CA LEU A 253 -0.43 22.65 -1.44
C LEU A 253 -1.59 23.31 -2.19
N LEU A 254 -2.10 24.43 -1.67
CA LEU A 254 -3.16 25.21 -2.33
C LEU A 254 -2.68 25.78 -3.66
N ASP A 255 -1.47 26.35 -3.70
CA ASP A 255 -0.85 26.90 -4.91
C ASP A 255 -0.59 25.81 -5.95
N PHE A 256 -0.03 24.67 -5.54
CA PHE A 256 0.15 23.50 -6.39
C PHE A 256 -1.16 23.09 -7.07
N PHE A 257 -2.23 23.01 -6.27
CA PHE A 257 -3.55 22.63 -6.76
C PHE A 257 -4.16 23.69 -7.68
N GLN A 258 -4.06 24.97 -7.34
CA GLN A 258 -4.58 26.07 -8.16
C GLN A 258 -3.91 26.14 -9.53
N ARG A 259 -2.58 25.98 -9.58
CA ARG A 259 -1.83 25.91 -10.84
C ARG A 259 -2.27 24.72 -11.67
N TRP A 260 -2.45 23.57 -11.02
CA TRP A 260 -2.85 22.35 -11.70
C TRP A 260 -4.27 22.42 -12.27
N LEU A 261 -5.20 23.04 -11.55
CA LEU A 261 -6.54 23.32 -12.06
C LEU A 261 -6.51 24.27 -13.27
N SER A 262 -5.63 25.28 -13.23
CA SER A 262 -5.50 26.29 -14.27
C SER A 262 -4.84 25.74 -15.54
N SER A 263 -3.85 24.84 -15.40
CA SER A 263 -3.10 24.29 -16.54
C SER A 263 -3.88 23.28 -17.39
N ASN A 264 -4.97 22.71 -16.85
CA ASN A 264 -5.76 21.67 -17.53
C ASN A 264 -7.12 22.17 -18.03
N THR A 265 -7.39 23.47 -17.93
CA THR A 265 -8.59 24.09 -18.51
C THR A 265 -8.40 24.56 -19.95
N SER A 266 -7.18 24.52 -20.49
CA SER A 266 -6.85 25.00 -21.83
C SER A 266 -6.83 23.93 -22.93
N GLY A 267 -6.95 22.64 -22.57
CA GLY A 267 -7.05 21.53 -23.53
C GLY A 267 -8.52 21.12 -23.77
N ALA A 268 -8.94 21.08 -25.02
CA ALA A 268 -10.30 20.81 -25.50
C ALA A 268 -10.81 19.37 -25.27
N ASP A 269 -10.60 18.79 -24.08
CA ASP A 269 -11.24 17.52 -23.70
C ASP A 269 -12.58 17.79 -22.98
N PRO A 270 -13.73 17.59 -23.64
CA PRO A 270 -15.04 17.68 -23.00
C PRO A 270 -15.22 16.68 -21.84
N ASN A 271 -14.33 15.69 -21.68
CA ASN A 271 -14.28 14.78 -20.53
C ASN A 271 -13.53 15.32 -19.30
N GLY A 272 -13.15 16.61 -19.29
CA GLY A 272 -12.39 17.26 -18.20
C GLY A 272 -12.98 17.12 -16.79
N ALA A 273 -14.23 16.68 -16.65
CA ALA A 273 -14.84 16.28 -15.38
C ALA A 273 -14.06 15.17 -14.66
N GLY A 274 -13.66 14.12 -15.40
CA GLY A 274 -12.93 12.98 -14.84
C GLY A 274 -11.57 13.43 -14.30
N PHE A 275 -10.84 14.21 -15.08
CA PHE A 275 -9.52 14.74 -14.70
C PHE A 275 -9.58 15.59 -13.42
N LYS A 276 -10.58 16.47 -13.31
CA LYS A 276 -10.81 17.34 -12.15
C LYS A 276 -11.12 16.55 -10.87
N MET A 277 -11.84 15.43 -10.98
CA MET A 277 -12.14 14.54 -9.85
C MET A 277 -10.89 13.85 -9.32
N VAL A 278 -10.05 13.36 -10.22
CA VAL A 278 -8.76 12.74 -9.87
C VAL A 278 -7.87 13.76 -9.16
N ALA A 279 -7.91 15.03 -9.56
CA ALA A 279 -7.20 16.11 -8.88
C ALA A 279 -7.70 16.38 -7.46
N ILE A 280 -9.01 16.44 -7.24
CA ILE A 280 -9.57 16.63 -5.89
C ILE A 280 -9.21 15.45 -4.98
N MET A 281 -9.22 14.23 -5.52
CA MET A 281 -8.79 13.04 -4.78
C MET A 281 -7.33 13.16 -4.35
N ASP A 282 -6.43 13.55 -5.26
CA ASP A 282 -5.02 13.77 -4.94
C ASP A 282 -4.86 14.86 -3.88
N LEU A 283 -5.55 16.00 -4.01
CA LEU A 283 -5.53 17.05 -3.00
C LEU A 283 -5.95 16.51 -1.62
N TYR A 284 -7.04 15.75 -1.55
CA TYR A 284 -7.49 15.14 -0.31
C TYR A 284 -6.49 14.13 0.26
N ALA A 285 -5.90 13.29 -0.59
CA ALA A 285 -4.88 12.31 -0.20
C ALA A 285 -3.64 13.01 0.35
N ILE A 286 -3.12 14.02 -0.37
CA ILE A 286 -1.93 14.80 0.02
C ILE A 286 -2.20 15.55 1.32
N ALA A 287 -3.34 16.24 1.43
CA ALA A 287 -3.71 16.95 2.66
C ALA A 287 -3.80 15.99 3.85
N ARG A 288 -4.34 14.79 3.63
CA ARG A 288 -4.45 13.77 4.67
C ARG A 288 -3.10 13.19 5.08
N ILE A 289 -2.18 13.03 4.13
CA ILE A 289 -0.79 12.59 4.39
C ILE A 289 -0.07 13.59 5.29
N PHE A 290 -0.25 14.89 5.08
CA PHE A 290 0.44 15.93 5.85
C PHE A 290 -0.29 16.41 7.10
N ARG A 291 -1.56 16.06 7.30
CA ARG A 291 -2.28 16.48 8.50
C ARG A 291 -1.63 15.92 9.76
N GLU A 292 -1.75 16.70 10.83
CA GLU A 292 -1.46 16.20 12.17
C GLU A 292 -2.74 15.65 12.81
N PHE A 293 -2.57 14.57 13.56
CA PHE A 293 -3.67 14.01 14.33
C PHE A 293 -3.54 14.51 15.75
N ASP A 294 -4.66 14.99 16.29
CA ASP A 294 -4.71 15.44 17.67
C ASP A 294 -4.39 14.28 18.63
N PRO A 295 -3.31 14.39 19.43
CA PRO A 295 -2.94 13.36 20.38
C PRO A 295 -3.92 13.25 21.56
N THR A 296 -4.75 14.27 21.80
CA THR A 296 -5.70 14.33 22.91
C THR A 296 -7.03 13.63 22.61
N ILE A 297 -7.34 13.40 21.33
CA ILE A 297 -8.58 12.73 20.93
C ILE A 297 -8.50 11.24 21.26
N ASP A 298 -9.04 10.88 22.42
CA ASP A 298 -9.28 9.50 22.80
C ASP A 298 -10.63 9.04 22.27
N LYS A 299 -10.62 8.41 21.09
CA LYS A 299 -11.83 7.79 20.52
C LYS A 299 -12.04 6.36 21.00
N GLY A 300 -11.52 5.98 22.17
CA GLY A 300 -11.63 4.63 22.73
C GLY A 300 -11.02 3.55 21.83
N ASN A 301 -10.13 3.94 20.91
CA ASN A 301 -9.57 3.06 19.89
C ASN A 301 -8.13 2.72 20.24
N LYS A 302 -7.78 1.43 20.15
CA LYS A 302 -6.43 0.89 20.40
C LYS A 302 -5.32 1.39 19.44
N ALA A 303 -5.65 2.26 18.49
CA ALA A 303 -4.66 2.83 17.58
C ALA A 303 -3.84 3.93 18.27
N PHE A 304 -2.58 4.08 17.88
CA PHE A 304 -1.68 5.09 18.44
C PHE A 304 -2.20 6.54 18.27
N LYS A 305 -1.85 7.38 19.24
CA LYS A 305 -2.20 8.80 19.32
C LYS A 305 -1.17 9.65 18.58
N GLY A 306 -1.58 10.80 18.06
CA GLY A 306 -0.66 11.80 17.47
C GLY A 306 -0.24 11.53 16.02
N THR A 307 0.77 12.25 15.54
CA THR A 307 1.29 12.13 14.17
C THR A 307 2.15 10.88 14.01
N SER A 308 1.98 10.15 12.91
CA SER A 308 2.78 8.95 12.63
C SER A 308 4.18 9.31 12.17
N GLU A 309 5.20 8.58 12.64
CA GLU A 309 6.58 8.67 12.17
C GLU A 309 6.68 8.25 10.70
N ASN A 310 5.91 7.25 10.31
CA ASN A 310 5.96 6.64 8.98
C ASN A 310 4.62 6.79 8.26
N VAL A 311 4.65 7.22 7.00
CA VAL A 311 3.49 7.26 6.11
C VAL A 311 3.75 6.35 4.92
N ILE A 312 2.88 5.37 4.73
CA ILE A 312 2.89 4.49 3.57
C ILE A 312 1.71 4.90 2.70
N TYR A 313 1.95 5.33 1.47
CA TYR A 313 0.91 5.67 0.52
C TYR A 313 0.94 4.71 -0.67
N TYR A 314 -0.14 3.95 -0.85
CA TYR A 314 -0.31 2.99 -1.95
C TYR A 314 -1.45 3.42 -2.88
N ALA A 315 -1.15 3.76 -4.13
CA ALA A 315 -2.14 4.23 -5.09
C ALA A 315 -1.70 3.91 -6.52
N GLY A 316 -2.57 4.14 -7.51
CA GLY A 316 -2.18 4.07 -8.92
C GLY A 316 -0.96 4.96 -9.20
N ASN A 317 -0.06 4.51 -10.06
CA ASN A 317 1.24 5.15 -10.28
C ASN A 317 1.12 6.63 -10.70
N LEU A 318 0.05 6.99 -11.41
CA LEU A 318 -0.25 8.39 -11.76
C LEU A 318 -0.41 9.29 -10.52
N HIS A 319 -1.09 8.81 -9.48
CA HIS A 319 -1.28 9.52 -8.22
C HIS A 319 0.05 9.72 -7.48
N ILE A 320 0.88 8.68 -7.49
CA ILE A 320 2.21 8.73 -6.88
C ILE A 320 3.10 9.75 -7.60
N LEU A 321 3.13 9.76 -8.94
CA LEU A 321 3.92 10.72 -9.71
C LEU A 321 3.50 12.17 -9.45
N ARG A 322 2.22 12.42 -9.15
CA ARG A 322 1.74 13.77 -8.78
C ARG A 322 2.23 14.18 -7.40
N LEU A 323 2.22 13.27 -6.42
CA LEU A 323 2.80 13.56 -5.12
C LEU A 323 4.33 13.73 -5.20
N VAL A 324 5.02 12.95 -6.03
CA VAL A 324 6.45 13.15 -6.34
C VAL A 324 6.69 14.55 -6.92
N LYS A 325 5.85 14.99 -7.88
CA LYS A 325 5.92 16.36 -8.41
C LYS A 325 5.72 17.40 -7.31
N PHE A 326 4.75 17.21 -6.41
CA PHE A 326 4.53 18.11 -5.27
C PHE A 326 5.77 18.19 -4.37
N PHE A 327 6.38 17.06 -3.98
CA PHE A 327 7.62 17.06 -3.21
C PHE A 327 8.76 17.78 -3.93
N ASN A 328 8.91 17.59 -5.24
CA ASN A 328 9.93 18.27 -6.04
C ASN A 328 9.73 19.80 -6.06
N GLU A 329 8.47 20.27 -6.15
CA GLU A 329 8.15 21.70 -6.09
C GLU A 329 8.42 22.32 -4.70
N LEU A 330 8.39 21.51 -3.65
CA LEU A 330 8.85 21.90 -2.31
C LEU A 330 10.38 21.86 -2.15
N GLY A 331 11.12 21.48 -3.21
CA GLY A 331 12.57 21.29 -3.14
C GLY A 331 13.00 20.01 -2.39
N ILE A 332 12.07 19.09 -2.16
CA ILE A 332 12.32 17.85 -1.41
C ILE A 332 12.58 16.71 -2.40
N GLN A 333 13.79 16.17 -2.39
CA GLN A 333 14.19 15.06 -3.25
C GLN A 333 14.00 13.70 -2.56
N PRO A 334 13.71 12.63 -3.32
CA PRO A 334 13.65 11.29 -2.75
C PRO A 334 15.04 10.85 -2.26
N THR A 335 15.09 10.31 -1.05
CA THR A 335 16.29 9.68 -0.47
C THR A 335 16.61 8.33 -1.11
N TYR A 336 15.58 7.68 -1.66
CA TYR A 336 15.69 6.44 -2.40
C TYR A 336 14.48 6.30 -3.32
N SER A 337 14.68 5.81 -4.54
CA SER A 337 13.59 5.55 -5.47
C SER A 337 13.92 4.37 -6.38
N VAL A 338 12.89 3.61 -6.73
CA VAL A 338 12.95 2.52 -7.71
C VAL A 338 11.75 2.63 -8.61
N THR A 339 11.98 2.55 -9.91
CA THR A 339 10.91 2.36 -10.90
C THR A 339 11.17 1.03 -11.60
N ALA A 340 10.16 0.17 -11.64
CA ALA A 340 10.20 -0.99 -12.51
C ALA A 340 10.30 -0.45 -13.94
N GLY A 341 11.40 -0.77 -14.64
CA GLY A 341 11.75 -0.22 -15.95
C GLY A 341 10.51 0.01 -16.82
N VAL A 342 10.22 1.29 -17.05
CA VAL A 342 8.99 1.73 -17.69
C VAL A 342 9.23 1.69 -19.18
N ASP A 343 8.82 0.60 -19.84
CA ASP A 343 8.29 0.84 -21.18
C ASP A 343 6.91 1.46 -20.99
N LYS A 344 6.58 2.51 -21.74
CA LYS A 344 5.61 3.58 -21.40
C LYS A 344 4.20 3.12 -20.99
N TYR A 345 3.87 1.84 -21.18
CA TYR A 345 2.58 1.20 -20.88
C TYR A 345 2.69 -0.14 -20.13
N HIS A 346 3.89 -0.60 -19.79
CA HIS A 346 4.16 -1.91 -19.20
C HIS A 346 5.07 -1.78 -17.98
N CYS A 347 4.48 -1.44 -16.83
CA CYS A 347 5.19 -1.55 -15.57
C CYS A 347 5.30 -3.04 -15.19
N LYS A 348 6.47 -3.49 -14.73
CA LYS A 348 6.53 -4.80 -14.03
C LYS A 348 5.74 -4.62 -12.74
N SER A 349 4.73 -5.46 -12.48
CA SER A 349 3.91 -5.36 -11.25
C SER A 349 4.66 -5.89 -10.00
N PHE A 350 5.98 -5.76 -9.98
CA PHE A 350 6.82 -6.01 -8.82
C PHE A 350 7.97 -5.01 -8.73
N LEU A 351 8.38 -4.70 -7.51
CA LEU A 351 9.55 -3.88 -7.20
C LEU A 351 10.73 -4.74 -6.79
N ASP A 352 11.90 -4.52 -7.41
CA ASP A 352 13.19 -4.98 -6.86
C ASP A 352 13.71 -3.92 -5.88
N ILE A 353 13.47 -4.16 -4.59
CA ILE A 353 13.79 -3.22 -3.51
C ILE A 353 15.04 -3.66 -2.77
N ASN A 354 15.99 -2.74 -2.61
CA ASN A 354 17.12 -2.93 -1.73
C ASN A 354 16.74 -2.43 -0.33
N MET A 355 16.18 -3.33 0.47
CA MET A 355 15.73 -3.06 1.83
C MET A 355 16.81 -2.34 2.68
N ARG A 356 18.10 -2.65 2.53
CA ARG A 356 19.19 -1.99 3.29
C ARG A 356 19.40 -0.51 2.94
N LYS A 357 18.90 -0.05 1.79
CA LYS A 357 18.91 1.37 1.39
C LYS A 357 17.66 2.13 1.84
N THR A 358 16.70 1.44 2.44
CA THR A 358 15.46 2.05 2.94
C THR A 358 15.57 2.40 4.41
N SER A 359 14.77 3.36 4.87
CA SER A 359 14.65 3.72 6.29
C SER A 359 13.72 2.80 7.07
N PHE A 360 13.31 1.65 6.52
CA PHE A 360 12.54 0.65 7.25
C PHE A 360 13.38 -0.10 8.34
N PHE A 361 14.70 0.12 8.40
CA PHE A 361 15.63 -0.59 9.30
C PHE A 361 15.95 0.11 10.61
#